data_AF-A0A3A8J948-F1
#
_entry.id   AF-A0A3A8J948-F1
#
_cell.length_a   1.000
_cell.length_b   1.000
_cell.length_c   1.000
_cell.angle_alpha   90.00
_cell.angle_beta   90.00
_cell.angle_gamma   90.00
#
_symmetry.space_group_name_H-M   'P 1'
#
loop_
_entity.id
_entity.type
_entity.pdbx_description
1 polymer ?
#
loop_
_entity_poly.entity_id
_entity_poly.type
_entity_poly.pdbx_seq_one_letter_code
_entity_poly.pdbx_strand_id
1 'polypeptide(L)'
;MSLPKTHFLDCTLRSPLMHLPVRTAVFELEQARVLLSPGSKLTPGQLQEAGAVTDIVAPSLMHTGGMKAAAQAHPNAKLWGPVGAREKHPELNWHGILGETPWPFESELGLVPIPGMPKMNESAFLHRPSKALYLTDMVFNITEPKGLAAWMFFGLFGTYKRFAVSRLFLRFAKDRAAFDTAIAKIAGLDFEHVVPSHGEAMLNEGKPRLLAAFRERGLIK
;
A
#
# COMPACT_ATOMS: atom_id res chain seq x y z
N MET A 1 1.79 0.85 20.37
CA MET A 1 0.33 1.03 20.22
C MET A 1 -0.14 0.13 19.08
N SER A 2 -1.24 -0.59 19.26
CA SER A 2 -1.90 -1.34 18.18
C SER A 2 -3.05 -0.51 17.60
N LEU A 3 -3.22 -0.56 16.28
CA LEU A 3 -4.38 0.04 15.62
C LEU A 3 -5.57 -0.91 15.79
N PRO A 4 -6.78 -0.40 16.12
CA PRO A 4 -7.94 -1.25 16.30
C PRO A 4 -8.30 -1.97 14.99
N LYS A 5 -8.76 -3.23 15.09
CA LYS A 5 -9.22 -4.05 13.96
C LYS A 5 -8.23 -4.11 12.79
N THR A 6 -6.94 -3.97 13.11
CA THR A 6 -5.86 -3.92 12.13
C THR A 6 -4.76 -4.88 12.58
N HIS A 7 -4.32 -5.75 11.69
CA HIS A 7 -3.20 -6.65 11.92
C HIS A 7 -2.19 -6.53 10.77
N PHE A 8 -0.90 -6.72 11.08
CA PHE A 8 0.17 -6.61 10.10
C PHE A 8 0.98 -7.89 10.03
N LEU A 9 1.18 -8.37 8.80
CA LEU A 9 2.08 -9.48 8.49
C LEU A 9 3.26 -8.90 7.72
N ASP A 10 4.39 -8.78 8.39
CA ASP A 10 5.60 -8.18 7.83
C ASP A 10 6.55 -9.27 7.33
N CYS A 11 7.12 -9.04 6.14
CA CYS A 11 8.19 -9.85 5.58
C CYS A 11 9.30 -8.94 5.04
N THR A 12 10.38 -9.51 4.51
CA THR A 12 11.47 -8.73 3.92
C THR A 12 11.93 -9.35 2.63
N LEU A 13 11.98 -8.55 1.56
CA LEU A 13 12.69 -8.91 0.34
C LEU A 13 14.16 -8.64 0.55
N ARG A 14 14.97 -9.70 0.59
CA ARG A 14 16.41 -9.61 0.88
C ARG A 14 17.23 -9.80 -0.38
N SER A 15 18.19 -8.91 -0.57
CA SER A 15 19.31 -9.05 -1.51
C SER A 15 20.58 -8.55 -0.82
N PRO A 16 21.79 -8.92 -1.29
CA PRO A 16 23.04 -8.37 -0.75
C PRO A 16 23.09 -6.83 -0.82
N LEU A 17 22.45 -6.24 -1.83
CA LEU A 17 22.48 -4.80 -2.08
C LEU A 17 21.54 -4.02 -1.15
N MET A 18 20.34 -4.54 -0.90
CA MET A 18 19.31 -3.86 -0.13
C MET A 18 18.31 -4.86 0.44
N HIS A 19 17.84 -4.60 1.66
CA HIS A 19 16.67 -5.23 2.25
C HIS A 19 15.48 -4.28 2.16
N LEU A 20 14.37 -4.76 1.60
CA LEU A 20 13.12 -4.02 1.52
C LEU A 20 12.08 -4.66 2.45
N PRO A 21 11.74 -4.01 3.59
CA PRO A 21 10.59 -4.41 4.39
C PRO A 21 9.31 -4.30 3.56
N VAL A 22 8.43 -5.31 3.67
CA VAL A 22 7.14 -5.34 2.99
C VAL A 22 6.09 -5.73 4.01
N ARG A 23 5.11 -4.85 4.20
CA ARG A 23 3.98 -5.03 5.10
C ARG A 23 2.73 -5.44 4.34
N THR A 24 2.12 -6.53 4.77
CA THR A 24 0.74 -6.86 4.43
C THR A 24 -0.16 -6.37 5.56
N ALA A 25 -1.26 -5.70 5.22
CA ALA A 25 -2.24 -5.25 6.21
C ALA A 25 -3.50 -6.13 6.14
N VAL A 26 -4.03 -6.50 7.30
CA VAL A 26 -5.32 -7.16 7.45
C VAL A 26 -6.24 -6.18 8.16
N PHE A 27 -7.32 -5.78 7.49
CA PHE A 27 -8.36 -4.95 8.07
C PHE A 27 -9.60 -5.79 8.35
N GLU A 28 -10.07 -5.77 9.59
CA GLU A 28 -11.32 -6.39 10.00
C GLU A 28 -12.45 -5.37 9.89
N LEU A 29 -13.37 -5.60 8.95
CA LEU A 29 -14.57 -4.80 8.73
C LEU A 29 -15.77 -5.50 9.38
N GLU A 30 -16.97 -4.91 9.32
CA GLU A 30 -18.17 -5.51 9.91
C GLU A 30 -18.53 -6.86 9.25
N GLN A 31 -18.43 -6.94 7.93
CA GLN A 31 -18.87 -8.11 7.14
C GLN A 31 -17.75 -8.72 6.30
N ALA A 32 -16.52 -8.22 6.42
CA ALA A 32 -15.40 -8.61 5.58
C ALA A 32 -14.08 -8.57 6.34
N ARG A 33 -13.11 -9.33 5.84
CA ARG A 33 -11.73 -9.28 6.29
C ARG A 33 -10.83 -9.14 5.07
N VAL A 34 -10.19 -7.97 4.95
CA VAL A 34 -9.46 -7.57 3.76
C VAL A 34 -7.96 -7.73 3.98
N LEU A 35 -7.32 -8.59 3.18
CA LEU A 35 -5.87 -8.78 3.11
C LEU A 35 -5.30 -7.87 2.01
N LEU A 36 -4.66 -6.78 2.42
CA LEU A 36 -4.11 -5.76 1.53
C LEU A 36 -2.60 -5.94 1.33
N SER A 37 -2.18 -5.96 0.06
CA SER A 37 -0.77 -6.07 -0.36
C SER A 37 -0.06 -7.31 0.19
N PRO A 38 -0.54 -8.54 -0.10
CA PRO A 38 0.12 -9.76 0.37
C PRO A 38 1.59 -9.82 -0.08
N GLY A 39 2.49 -9.99 0.88
CA GLY A 39 3.93 -10.08 0.65
C GLY A 39 4.31 -11.39 -0.05
N SER A 40 5.17 -11.32 -1.07
CA SER A 40 5.62 -12.49 -1.83
C SER A 40 6.50 -13.48 -1.06
N LYS A 41 6.89 -13.12 0.16
CA LYS A 41 7.70 -13.96 1.07
C LYS A 41 6.94 -14.42 2.31
N LEU A 42 5.63 -14.14 2.40
CA LEU A 42 4.79 -14.75 3.42
C LEU A 42 4.63 -16.25 3.11
N THR A 43 4.71 -17.07 4.16
CA THR A 43 4.43 -18.51 4.05
C THR A 43 2.92 -18.76 3.99
N PRO A 44 2.48 -19.95 3.51
CA PRO A 44 1.07 -20.33 3.58
C PRO A 44 0.50 -20.26 5.01
N GLY A 45 1.29 -20.65 6.02
CA GLY A 45 0.89 -20.55 7.43
C GLY A 45 0.65 -19.10 7.87
N GLN A 46 1.57 -18.18 7.54
CA GLN A 46 1.40 -16.76 7.83
C GLN A 46 0.19 -16.15 7.11
N LEU A 47 -0.07 -16.59 5.87
CA LEU A 47 -1.26 -16.17 5.15
C LEU A 47 -2.53 -16.70 5.81
N GLN A 48 -2.53 -17.95 6.30
CA GLN A 48 -3.67 -18.53 7.04
C GLN A 48 -3.88 -17.87 8.41
N GLU A 49 -2.82 -17.44 9.09
CA GLU A 49 -2.88 -16.65 10.35
C GLU A 49 -3.61 -15.32 10.17
N ALA A 50 -3.74 -14.81 8.94
CA ALA A 50 -4.61 -13.68 8.64
C ALA A 50 -6.09 -13.97 8.97
N GLY A 51 -6.49 -15.21 9.20
CA GLY A 51 -7.84 -15.64 9.56
C GLY A 51 -8.76 -15.78 8.35
N ALA A 52 -10.07 -15.65 8.55
CA ALA A 52 -11.08 -15.84 7.50
C ALA A 52 -11.12 -14.65 6.51
N VAL A 53 -10.10 -14.53 5.66
CA VAL A 53 -9.99 -13.48 4.64
C VAL A 53 -11.09 -13.65 3.60
N THR A 54 -11.86 -12.59 3.37
CA THR A 54 -12.93 -12.55 2.36
C THR A 54 -12.48 -11.88 1.07
N ASP A 55 -11.50 -10.98 1.16
CA ASP A 55 -11.03 -10.17 0.04
C ASP A 55 -9.51 -9.99 0.10
N ILE A 56 -8.84 -10.16 -1.03
CA ILE A 56 -7.40 -9.94 -1.19
C ILE A 56 -7.20 -8.84 -2.21
N VAL A 57 -6.40 -7.85 -1.86
CA VAL A 57 -6.26 -6.62 -2.65
C VAL A 57 -4.80 -6.38 -2.99
N ALA A 58 -4.49 -6.25 -4.28
CA ALA A 58 -3.27 -5.61 -4.74
C ALA A 58 -3.53 -4.10 -4.88
N PRO A 59 -2.89 -3.22 -4.09
CA PRO A 59 -3.13 -1.78 -4.15
C PRO A 59 -2.46 -1.09 -5.34
N SER A 60 -1.45 -1.71 -5.95
CA SER A 60 -0.71 -1.18 -7.10
C SER A 60 -0.17 -2.33 -7.95
N LEU A 61 0.26 -2.01 -9.18
CA LEU A 61 0.90 -2.99 -10.07
C LEU A 61 2.22 -3.49 -9.50
N MET A 62 2.87 -2.76 -8.59
CA MET A 62 4.11 -3.17 -7.94
C MET A 62 3.85 -4.10 -6.74
N HIS A 63 2.61 -4.16 -6.24
CA HIS A 63 2.22 -4.92 -5.05
C HIS A 63 1.38 -6.17 -5.37
N THR A 64 1.65 -6.81 -6.52
CA THR A 64 0.96 -8.05 -6.94
C THR A 64 1.71 -9.34 -6.55
N GLY A 65 2.95 -9.23 -6.03
CA GLY A 65 3.87 -10.37 -5.92
C GLY A 65 3.41 -11.52 -5.02
N GLY A 66 2.57 -11.26 -4.00
CA GLY A 66 2.02 -12.31 -3.13
C GLY A 66 0.60 -12.75 -3.47
N MET A 67 -0.01 -12.21 -4.53
CA MET A 67 -1.43 -12.45 -4.84
C MET A 67 -1.74 -13.92 -5.09
N LYS A 68 -0.89 -14.62 -5.86
CA LYS A 68 -1.07 -16.04 -6.15
C LYS A 68 -1.03 -16.91 -4.89
N ALA A 69 -0.05 -16.68 -4.01
CA ALA A 69 0.09 -17.43 -2.76
C ALA A 69 -1.09 -17.13 -1.81
N ALA A 70 -1.52 -15.87 -1.72
CA ALA A 70 -2.67 -15.46 -0.93
C ALA A 70 -3.97 -16.10 -1.43
N ALA A 71 -4.19 -16.12 -2.75
CA ALA A 71 -5.37 -16.76 -3.35
C ALA A 71 -5.38 -18.28 -3.11
N GLN A 72 -4.22 -18.93 -3.09
CA GLN A 72 -4.10 -20.35 -2.74
C GLN A 72 -4.40 -20.61 -1.26
N ALA A 73 -3.97 -19.71 -0.37
CA ALA A 73 -4.23 -19.81 1.06
C ALA A 73 -5.70 -19.51 1.42
N HIS A 74 -6.37 -18.66 0.64
CA HIS A 74 -7.76 -18.25 0.84
C HIS A 74 -8.57 -18.41 -0.47
N PRO A 75 -8.90 -19.65 -0.86
CA PRO A 75 -9.47 -19.94 -2.19
C PRO A 75 -10.86 -19.33 -2.44
N ASN A 76 -11.59 -18.97 -1.38
CA ASN A 76 -12.90 -18.34 -1.47
C ASN A 76 -12.84 -16.80 -1.46
N ALA A 77 -11.65 -16.22 -1.28
CA ALA A 77 -11.50 -14.77 -1.22
C ALA A 77 -11.60 -14.13 -2.60
N LYS A 78 -12.28 -12.98 -2.67
CA LYS A 78 -12.37 -12.18 -3.90
C LYS A 78 -11.06 -11.44 -4.14
N LEU A 79 -10.59 -11.42 -5.38
CA LEU A 79 -9.35 -10.73 -5.75
C LEU A 79 -9.65 -9.37 -6.37
N TRP A 80 -8.98 -8.34 -5.87
CA TRP A 80 -9.08 -6.96 -6.34
C TRP A 80 -7.71 -6.44 -6.73
N GLY A 81 -7.61 -5.80 -7.89
CA GLY A 81 -6.32 -5.31 -8.40
C GLY A 81 -6.45 -3.96 -9.08
N PRO A 82 -5.32 -3.27 -9.30
CA PRO A 82 -5.31 -2.03 -10.07
C PRO A 82 -5.66 -2.29 -11.54
N VAL A 83 -5.95 -1.22 -12.29
CA VAL A 83 -5.95 -1.26 -13.76
C VAL A 83 -4.60 -1.82 -14.24
N GLY A 84 -4.61 -2.80 -15.15
CA GLY A 84 -3.40 -3.53 -15.60
C GLY A 84 -3.17 -4.87 -14.88
N ALA A 85 -3.93 -5.19 -13.82
CA ALA A 85 -3.72 -6.41 -13.04
C ALA A 85 -4.03 -7.69 -13.84
N ARG A 86 -5.07 -7.66 -14.69
CA ARG A 86 -5.48 -8.80 -15.52
C ARG A 86 -4.44 -9.14 -16.57
N GLU A 87 -3.81 -8.12 -17.14
CA GLU A 87 -2.76 -8.26 -18.14
C GLU A 87 -1.46 -8.78 -17.49
N LYS A 88 -1.14 -8.29 -16.29
CA LYS A 88 0.07 -8.69 -15.56
C LYS A 88 -0.03 -10.10 -14.97
N HIS A 89 -1.23 -10.49 -14.52
CA HIS A 89 -1.51 -11.78 -13.90
C HIS A 89 -2.79 -12.39 -14.48
N PRO A 90 -2.76 -12.84 -15.75
CA PRO A 90 -3.94 -13.41 -16.43
C PRO A 90 -4.35 -14.76 -15.83
N GLU A 91 -3.48 -15.40 -15.04
CA GLU A 91 -3.76 -16.66 -14.35
C GLU A 91 -4.66 -16.50 -13.12
N LEU A 92 -4.88 -15.28 -12.63
CA LEU A 92 -5.67 -14.99 -11.44
C LEU A 92 -7.10 -14.55 -11.81
N ASN A 93 -8.08 -15.03 -11.06
CA ASN A 93 -9.48 -14.64 -11.23
C ASN A 93 -9.77 -13.31 -10.49
N TRP A 94 -9.60 -12.19 -11.19
CA TRP A 94 -9.85 -10.85 -10.66
C TRP A 94 -11.35 -10.52 -10.64
N HIS A 95 -11.90 -10.36 -9.44
CA HIS A 95 -13.31 -10.08 -9.20
C HIS A 95 -13.65 -8.60 -9.37
N GLY A 96 -12.67 -7.70 -9.18
CA GLY A 96 -12.85 -6.28 -9.41
C GLY A 96 -11.55 -5.54 -9.66
N ILE A 97 -11.67 -4.40 -10.34
CA ILE A 97 -10.57 -3.50 -10.65
C ILE A 97 -10.77 -2.20 -9.87
N LEU A 98 -9.75 -1.80 -9.10
CA LEU A 98 -9.77 -0.62 -8.25
C LEU A 98 -9.95 0.65 -9.10
N GLY A 99 -10.99 1.43 -8.79
CA GLY A 99 -11.34 2.64 -9.52
C GLY A 99 -12.26 2.45 -10.73
N GLU A 100 -12.49 1.21 -11.16
CA GLU A 100 -13.44 0.89 -12.25
C GLU A 100 -14.65 0.11 -11.74
N THR A 101 -14.42 -0.89 -10.90
CA THR A 101 -15.48 -1.67 -10.24
C THR A 101 -15.91 -0.97 -8.95
N PRO A 102 -17.22 -0.89 -8.64
CA PRO A 102 -17.70 -0.35 -7.37
C PRO A 102 -17.01 -1.04 -6.19
N TRP A 103 -16.37 -0.25 -5.33
CA TRP A 103 -15.70 -0.75 -4.14
C TRP A 103 -16.72 -0.94 -3.01
N PRO A 104 -16.97 -2.18 -2.55
CA PRO A 104 -18.09 -2.45 -1.65
C PRO A 104 -17.86 -1.98 -0.22
N PHE A 105 -16.62 -1.68 0.17
CA PHE A 105 -16.23 -1.38 1.55
C PHE A 105 -15.99 0.11 1.82
N GLU A 106 -16.46 1.01 0.96
CA GLU A 106 -16.17 2.44 1.01
C GLU A 106 -16.49 3.12 2.36
N SER A 107 -17.51 2.61 3.07
CA SER A 107 -17.95 3.11 4.39
C SER A 107 -16.98 2.81 5.54
N GLU A 108 -16.15 1.77 5.44
CA GLU A 108 -15.20 1.36 6.50
C GLU A 108 -13.74 1.41 6.02
N LEU A 109 -13.50 1.02 4.77
CA LEU A 109 -12.19 1.01 4.13
C LEU A 109 -12.28 1.83 2.83
N GLY A 110 -12.17 3.14 2.94
CA GLY A 110 -12.30 4.05 1.81
C GLY A 110 -11.17 3.88 0.79
N LEU A 111 -11.50 3.99 -0.50
CA LEU A 111 -10.56 3.81 -1.62
C LEU A 111 -10.32 5.13 -2.35
N VAL A 112 -9.05 5.49 -2.57
CA VAL A 112 -8.65 6.60 -3.43
C VAL A 112 -7.63 6.13 -4.47
N PRO A 113 -8.06 5.86 -5.71
CA PRO A 113 -7.13 5.60 -6.80
C PRO A 113 -6.24 6.82 -7.07
N ILE A 114 -4.98 6.58 -7.44
CA ILE A 114 -4.01 7.60 -7.85
C ILE A 114 -3.78 7.44 -9.36
N PRO A 115 -4.63 8.05 -10.21
CA PRO A 115 -4.54 7.95 -11.65
C PRO A 115 -3.34 8.71 -12.22
N GLY A 116 -3.12 8.57 -13.53
CA GLY A 116 -2.04 9.25 -14.23
C GLY A 116 -0.68 8.58 -14.12
N MET A 117 -0.62 7.38 -13.52
CA MET A 117 0.61 6.61 -13.29
C MET A 117 0.49 5.19 -13.87
N PRO A 118 0.39 5.00 -15.20
CA PRO A 118 0.02 3.71 -15.81
C PRO A 118 0.98 2.54 -15.49
N LYS A 119 2.21 2.83 -15.05
CA LYS A 119 3.17 1.80 -14.59
C LYS A 119 3.00 1.39 -13.11
N MET A 120 2.26 2.17 -12.34
CA MET A 120 2.07 1.99 -10.89
C MET A 120 0.60 1.69 -10.58
N ASN A 121 -0.32 2.56 -11.01
CA ASN A 121 -1.75 2.54 -10.67
C ASN A 121 -1.98 2.25 -9.17
N GLU A 122 -1.26 2.97 -8.30
CA GLU A 122 -1.42 2.83 -6.84
C GLU A 122 -2.78 3.39 -6.40
N SER A 123 -3.34 2.78 -5.36
CA SER A 123 -4.52 3.28 -4.65
C SER A 123 -4.22 3.39 -3.16
N ALA A 124 -4.64 4.51 -2.57
CA ALA A 124 -4.61 4.72 -1.13
C ALA A 124 -5.86 4.13 -0.48
N PHE A 125 -5.70 3.53 0.71
CA PHE A 125 -6.81 2.95 1.47
C PHE A 125 -6.89 3.59 2.85
N LEU A 126 -8.05 4.13 3.22
CA LEU A 126 -8.29 4.66 4.56
C LEU A 126 -9.19 3.72 5.34
N HIS A 127 -8.63 3.04 6.32
CA HIS A 127 -9.42 2.32 7.31
C HIS A 127 -10.00 3.32 8.31
N ARG A 128 -11.27 3.69 8.13
CA ARG A 128 -11.96 4.75 8.87
C ARG A 128 -12.07 4.46 10.36
N PRO A 129 -12.38 3.22 10.83
CA PRO A 129 -12.43 2.92 12.26
C PRO A 129 -11.12 3.17 13.00
N SER A 130 -9.97 2.88 12.37
CA SER A 130 -8.65 3.12 12.97
C SER A 130 -7.98 4.42 12.52
N LYS A 131 -8.63 5.22 11.66
CA LYS A 131 -8.07 6.40 11.00
C LYS A 131 -6.68 6.15 10.38
N ALA A 132 -6.46 4.94 9.87
CA ALA A 132 -5.18 4.53 9.29
C ALA A 132 -5.21 4.65 7.77
N LEU A 133 -4.35 5.51 7.22
CA LEU A 133 -4.14 5.64 5.79
C LEU A 133 -3.01 4.72 5.35
N TYR A 134 -3.34 3.69 4.58
CA TYR A 134 -2.39 2.75 3.99
C TYR A 134 -1.95 3.22 2.60
N LEU A 135 -0.64 3.24 2.38
CA LEU A 135 0.02 3.68 1.15
C LEU A 135 1.18 2.72 0.82
N THR A 136 1.50 2.56 -0.45
CA THR A 136 2.53 1.59 -0.87
C THR A 136 3.82 2.25 -1.31
N ASP A 137 4.04 2.43 -2.60
CA ASP A 137 5.30 2.91 -3.16
C ASP A 137 5.38 4.44 -3.10
N MET A 138 4.26 5.13 -2.83
CA MET A 138 4.27 6.58 -2.66
C MET A 138 5.12 7.01 -1.47
N VAL A 139 5.04 6.32 -0.33
CA VAL A 139 5.71 6.69 0.91
C VAL A 139 6.51 5.56 1.53
N PHE A 140 7.68 5.91 2.07
CA PHE A 140 8.57 5.00 2.75
C PHE A 140 8.90 5.56 4.12
N ASN A 141 9.13 4.67 5.08
CA ASN A 141 9.62 5.02 6.42
C ASN A 141 10.66 4.02 6.93
N ILE A 142 11.79 3.92 6.24
CA ILE A 142 12.86 2.99 6.60
C ILE A 142 13.97 3.77 7.29
N THR A 143 13.94 3.76 8.62
CA THR A 143 14.87 4.47 9.52
C THR A 143 16.21 3.74 9.64
N GLU A 144 16.19 2.41 9.58
CA GLU A 144 17.37 1.53 9.64
C GLU A 144 17.55 0.68 8.36
N PRO A 145 17.93 1.30 7.23
CA PRO A 145 18.12 0.58 5.97
C PRO A 145 19.31 -0.39 6.05
N LYS A 146 19.13 -1.62 5.54
CA LYS A 146 20.12 -2.70 5.55
C LYS A 146 20.53 -3.12 4.13
N GLY A 147 21.77 -3.57 3.97
CA GLY A 147 22.36 -4.00 2.69
C GLY A 147 23.54 -3.13 2.27
N LEU A 148 24.46 -3.69 1.47
CA LEU A 148 25.73 -3.06 1.11
C LEU A 148 25.57 -1.72 0.36
N ALA A 149 24.46 -1.56 -0.36
CA ALA A 149 24.18 -0.40 -1.19
C ALA A 149 22.85 0.29 -0.83
N ALA A 150 22.28 -0.01 0.34
CA ALA A 150 20.96 0.50 0.72
C ALA A 150 20.89 2.05 0.73
N TRP A 151 21.98 2.70 1.12
CA TRP A 151 22.10 4.16 1.09
C TRP A 151 21.96 4.73 -0.33
N MET A 152 22.47 4.04 -1.34
CA MET A 152 22.39 4.47 -2.73
C MET A 152 20.95 4.32 -3.25
N PHE A 153 20.30 3.17 -3.03
CA PHE A 153 18.94 2.92 -3.48
C PHE A 153 17.92 3.84 -2.80
N PHE A 154 17.91 3.88 -1.47
CA PHE A 154 16.99 4.77 -0.75
C PHE A 154 17.37 6.24 -0.89
N GLY A 155 18.65 6.55 -1.17
CA GLY A 155 19.08 7.89 -1.56
C GLY A 155 18.48 8.33 -2.90
N LEU A 156 18.49 7.45 -3.91
CA LEU A 156 17.84 7.68 -5.20
C LEU A 156 16.32 7.86 -5.06
N PHE A 157 15.70 7.09 -4.17
CA PHE A 157 14.27 7.25 -3.86
C PHE A 157 14.01 8.53 -3.06
N GLY A 158 15.03 9.11 -2.43
CA GLY A 158 14.90 10.27 -1.54
C GLY A 158 14.25 9.93 -0.21
N THR A 159 14.39 8.69 0.26
CA THR A 159 13.74 8.11 1.45
C THR A 159 14.73 7.52 2.46
N TYR A 160 16.05 7.72 2.27
CA TYR A 160 17.09 7.17 3.14
C TYR A 160 16.97 7.68 4.58
N LYS A 161 16.76 6.75 5.53
CA LYS A 161 16.69 6.99 6.99
C LYS A 161 15.59 7.99 7.42
N ARG A 162 14.46 8.04 6.71
CA ARG A 162 13.38 8.97 7.01
C ARG A 162 12.03 8.56 6.45
N PHE A 163 10.97 9.13 7.02
CA PHE A 163 9.66 9.20 6.38
C PHE A 163 9.72 10.19 5.21
N ALA A 164 9.37 9.74 4.00
CA ALA A 164 9.31 10.61 2.83
C ALA A 164 8.45 10.03 1.71
N VAL A 165 7.93 10.93 0.86
CA VAL A 165 7.41 10.56 -0.45
C VAL A 165 8.58 10.22 -1.39
N SER A 166 8.48 9.08 -2.07
CA SER A 166 9.50 8.59 -3.00
C SER A 166 9.59 9.48 -4.25
N ARG A 167 10.79 10.00 -4.52
CA ARG A 167 11.10 10.72 -5.77
C ARG A 167 10.98 9.79 -6.98
N LEU A 168 11.31 8.52 -6.81
CA LEU A 168 11.20 7.54 -7.88
C LEU A 168 9.73 7.31 -8.25
N PHE A 169 8.86 7.19 -7.24
CA PHE A 169 7.41 7.09 -7.44
C PHE A 169 6.88 8.26 -8.28
N LEU A 170 7.23 9.49 -7.91
CA LEU A 170 6.78 10.71 -8.62
C LEU A 170 7.22 10.76 -10.10
N ARG A 171 8.29 10.09 -10.52
CA ARG A 171 8.71 10.02 -11.93
C ARG A 171 7.73 9.25 -12.81
N PHE A 172 6.88 8.43 -12.20
CA PHE A 172 5.85 7.67 -12.90
C PHE A 172 4.55 8.45 -13.12
N ALA A 173 4.37 9.64 -12.53
CA ALA A 173 3.26 10.54 -12.84
C ALA A 173 3.41 11.13 -14.25
N LYS A 174 2.49 10.76 -15.14
CA LYS A 174 2.42 11.21 -16.55
C LYS A 174 1.29 12.19 -16.77
N ASP A 175 0.12 11.91 -16.21
CA ASP A 175 -0.96 12.89 -16.11
C ASP A 175 -0.86 13.57 -14.74
N ARG A 176 -0.25 14.76 -14.74
CA ARG A 176 0.01 15.50 -13.52
C ARG A 176 -1.27 16.07 -12.91
N ALA A 177 -2.25 16.47 -13.73
CA ALA A 177 -3.50 17.07 -13.24
C ALA A 177 -4.36 16.04 -12.50
N ALA A 178 -4.49 14.83 -13.08
CA ALA A 178 -5.20 13.73 -12.43
C ALA A 178 -4.48 13.28 -11.15
N PHE A 179 -3.15 13.20 -11.18
CA PHE A 179 -2.33 12.90 -10.01
C PHE A 179 -2.52 13.93 -8.88
N ASP A 180 -2.38 15.23 -9.16
CA ASP A 180 -2.51 16.29 -8.16
C ASP A 180 -3.92 16.34 -7.54
N THR A 181 -4.95 16.05 -8.34
CA THR A 181 -6.33 15.91 -7.84
C THR A 181 -6.45 14.79 -6.81
N ALA A 182 -5.84 13.63 -7.06
CA ALA A 182 -5.83 12.52 -6.12
C ALA A 182 -5.02 12.84 -4.85
N ILE A 183 -3.87 13.52 -4.98
CA ILE A 183 -3.08 13.95 -3.82
C ILE A 183 -3.85 14.94 -2.95
N ALA A 184 -4.56 15.90 -3.55
CA ALA A 184 -5.41 16.83 -2.83
C ALA A 184 -6.54 16.09 -2.08
N LYS A 185 -7.16 15.09 -2.72
CA LYS A 185 -8.17 14.24 -2.07
C LYS A 185 -7.57 13.49 -0.87
N ILE A 186 -6.42 12.84 -1.04
CA ILE A 186 -5.73 12.13 0.05
C ILE A 186 -5.38 13.07 1.20
N ALA A 187 -4.86 14.26 0.91
CA ALA A 187 -4.52 15.26 1.92
C ALA A 187 -5.76 15.73 2.74
N GLY A 188 -6.93 15.75 2.10
CA GLY A 188 -8.21 16.12 2.71
C GLY A 188 -8.87 15.02 3.56
N LEU A 189 -8.41 13.77 3.48
CA LEU A 189 -8.99 12.67 4.24
C LEU A 189 -8.85 12.84 5.77
N ASP A 190 -9.80 12.34 6.54
CA ASP A 190 -9.74 12.29 8.02
C ASP A 190 -8.97 11.04 8.48
N PHE A 191 -7.65 11.13 8.48
CA PHE A 191 -6.76 10.10 9.01
C PHE A 191 -5.82 10.68 10.06
N GLU A 192 -5.34 9.82 10.94
CA GLU A 192 -4.41 10.15 12.02
C GLU A 192 -3.08 9.40 11.86
N HIS A 193 -3.15 8.16 11.36
CA HIS A 193 -2.00 7.28 11.18
C HIS A 193 -1.68 7.09 9.71
N VAL A 194 -0.41 6.88 9.39
CA VAL A 194 0.03 6.49 8.05
C VAL A 194 0.78 5.18 8.15
N VAL A 195 0.35 4.21 7.34
CA VAL A 195 0.90 2.86 7.30
C VAL A 195 1.51 2.64 5.92
N PRO A 196 2.82 2.87 5.75
CA PRO A 196 3.50 2.52 4.51
C PRO A 196 3.62 0.99 4.39
N SER A 197 3.60 0.47 3.15
CA SER A 197 4.05 -0.90 2.89
C SER A 197 5.53 -1.10 3.21
N HIS A 198 6.32 -0.03 3.19
CA HIS A 198 7.77 -0.06 3.35
C HIS A 198 8.22 0.72 4.60
N GLY A 199 8.49 -0.04 5.66
CA GLY A 199 9.05 0.48 6.92
C GLY A 199 8.02 0.66 8.03
N GLU A 200 8.33 1.55 8.98
CA GLU A 200 7.56 1.71 10.21
C GLU A 200 6.28 2.52 9.99
N ALA A 201 5.20 2.14 10.67
CA ALA A 201 3.97 2.92 10.68
C ALA A 201 4.14 4.19 11.53
N MET A 202 3.60 5.31 11.03
CA MET A 202 3.56 6.59 11.75
C MET A 202 2.24 6.67 12.50
N LEU A 203 2.28 6.49 13.83
CA LEU A 203 1.08 6.49 14.67
C LEU A 203 0.89 7.84 15.36
N ASN A 204 -0.35 8.35 15.45
CA ASN A 204 -0.76 9.60 16.11
C ASN A 204 -0.20 10.90 15.48
N GLU A 205 0.76 10.79 14.56
CA GLU A 205 1.37 11.92 13.85
C GLU A 205 1.44 11.71 12.33
N GLY A 206 0.72 10.71 11.81
CA GLY A 206 0.77 10.33 10.40
C GLY A 206 0.34 11.45 9.46
N LYS A 207 -0.78 12.11 9.75
CA LYS A 207 -1.28 13.22 8.92
C LYS A 207 -0.34 14.42 8.83
N PRO A 208 0.10 15.05 9.94
CA PRO A 208 1.03 16.17 9.83
C PRO A 208 2.34 15.79 9.11
N ARG A 209 2.84 14.57 9.32
CA ARG A 209 4.05 14.06 8.65
C ARG A 209 3.84 13.86 7.15
N LEU A 210 2.71 13.31 6.73
CA LEU A 210 2.39 13.14 5.30
C LEU A 210 2.23 14.49 4.61
N LEU A 211 1.52 15.44 5.22
CA LEU A 211 1.36 16.77 4.64
C LEU A 211 2.69 17.52 4.53
N ALA A 212 3.58 17.38 5.53
CA ALA A 212 4.93 17.92 5.43
C ALA A 212 5.72 17.31 4.27
N ALA A 213 5.66 15.98 4.09
CA ALA A 213 6.31 15.29 2.98
C ALA A 213 5.71 15.68 1.61
N PHE A 214 4.40 15.93 1.52
CA PHE A 214 3.75 16.45 0.33
C PHE A 214 4.24 17.86 -0.02
N ARG A 215 4.35 18.76 0.97
CA ARG A 215 4.90 20.13 0.76
C ARG A 215 6.36 20.10 0.34
N GLU A 216 7.19 19.27 0.96
CA GLU A 216 8.59 19.09 0.58
C GLU A 216 8.75 18.68 -0.90
N ARG A 217 7.78 17.93 -1.42
CA ARG A 217 7.74 17.50 -2.83
C ARG A 217 6.95 18.45 -3.74
N GLY A 218 6.44 19.57 -3.22
CA GLY A 218 5.62 20.52 -3.98
C GLY A 218 4.32 19.93 -4.51
N LEU A 219 3.71 18.98 -3.78
CA LEU A 219 2.45 18.33 -4.17
C LEU A 219 1.22 19.07 -3.63
N ILE A 220 1.40 19.81 -2.54
CA ILE A 220 0.39 20.68 -1.94
C ILE A 220 1.06 22.00 -1.50
N LYS A 221 0.24 23.02 -1.27
CA LYS A 221 0.69 24.31 -0.73
C LYS A 221 1.04 24.25 0.76
#